data_AF-A0A0G4IS87-F1
#
_entry.id   AF-A0A0G4IS87-F1
#
_cell.length_a   1.000
_cell.length_b   1.000
_cell.length_c   1.000
_cell.angle_alpha   90.00
_cell.angle_beta   90.00
_cell.angle_gamma   90.00
#
_symmetry.space_group_name_H-M   'P 1'
#
loop_
_entity.id
_entity.type
_entity.pdbx_description
1 polymer ?
#
loop_
_entity_poly.entity_id
_entity_poly.type
_entity_poly.pdbx_seq_one_letter_code
_entity_poly.pdbx_strand_id
1 'polypeptide(L)'
;MPLPHWVVAWGLLAAAAVAGSPLDPWFGAVPSERHRYEAGELHCEADGVTVPRARINDDYCDCPISALDEPGTSACSDGQFYCRNVGYVPSVLPSSRVNDGVCDCCDGSDEYAGHVTCPMACAERGASMVAELKSRYKSVIVGLRQRDAAVKEGHALRASQVARLEELKRQADAKQIEVNDLKSKKDAAEVEEAAEKERQRQIDEAEQAKRRANEEAERQQQQQQQQRQEADAEVSESMTSPATVPADDAAGPSADDQPPEVAEGATPSKAFPYPEQYAFHGEDEQQDSRGDDEQQEYAEDYDEDVDESEPVAPEPATETSPTILAANEARRVHQDAENALLALDKERKTIEQMLNMDFGKDDAFRVLQDKCFTLSVDQYTYTLCPFKSVTQSSGGSDTSLGRFKRWDDQSGDWLFEQGQRCWNGPERSTRVSVSCGQTNELLDVSEPSTCVYVMHFATPCACDQEDVDGIVDNLRVLSLTDAQITELSAERDEL
;
A
#
# COMPACT_ATOMS: atom_id res chain seq x y z
N MET A 1 -76.48 -47.14 67.09
CA MET A 1 -77.41 -47.99 66.33
C MET A 1 -78.55 -47.11 65.83
N PRO A 2 -79.11 -47.30 64.62
CA PRO A 2 -78.55 -47.92 63.42
C PRO A 2 -78.67 -47.05 62.13
N LEU A 3 -77.80 -47.31 61.14
CA LEU A 3 -77.89 -46.99 59.68
C LEU A 3 -78.12 -45.52 59.22
N PRO A 4 -77.50 -45.13 58.10
CA PRO A 4 -78.26 -45.19 56.83
C PRO A 4 -77.48 -45.83 55.67
N HIS A 5 -78.20 -46.51 54.77
CA HIS A 5 -77.67 -46.94 53.48
C HIS A 5 -77.64 -45.73 52.52
N TRP A 6 -76.49 -45.47 51.91
CA TRP A 6 -76.37 -44.53 50.78
C TRP A 6 -76.13 -45.33 49.49
N VAL A 7 -77.03 -45.14 48.52
CA VAL A 7 -76.91 -45.74 47.19
C VAL A 7 -75.97 -44.88 46.35
N VAL A 8 -74.83 -45.44 45.93
CA VAL A 8 -73.88 -44.74 45.07
C VAL A 8 -74.36 -44.82 43.62
N ALA A 9 -75.02 -43.77 43.15
CA ALA A 9 -75.34 -43.61 41.74
C ALA A 9 -74.08 -43.16 40.97
N TRP A 10 -73.56 -44.01 40.11
CA TRP A 10 -72.47 -43.66 39.19
C TRP A 10 -73.02 -42.81 38.05
N GLY A 11 -72.89 -41.49 38.16
CA GLY A 11 -73.19 -40.56 37.08
C GLY A 11 -72.09 -40.61 36.01
N LEU A 12 -72.47 -41.01 34.78
CA LEU A 12 -71.61 -40.87 33.60
C LEU A 12 -71.43 -39.39 33.29
N LEU A 13 -70.27 -38.84 33.65
CA LEU A 13 -69.79 -37.56 33.11
C LEU A 13 -69.42 -37.78 31.65
N ALA A 14 -70.28 -37.32 30.74
CA ALA A 14 -69.93 -37.22 29.33
C ALA A 14 -68.81 -36.18 29.19
N ALA A 15 -67.63 -36.61 28.75
CA ALA A 15 -66.57 -35.70 28.34
C ALA A 15 -67.06 -34.96 27.08
N ALA A 16 -67.36 -33.67 27.23
CA ALA A 16 -67.53 -32.80 26.08
C ALA A 16 -66.16 -32.68 25.40
N ALA A 17 -66.02 -33.24 24.19
CA ALA A 17 -64.87 -32.95 23.35
C ALA A 17 -64.86 -31.44 23.08
N VAL A 18 -63.78 -30.77 23.50
CA VAL A 18 -63.55 -29.37 23.13
C VAL A 18 -63.15 -29.38 21.66
N ALA A 19 -64.14 -29.28 20.77
CA ALA A 19 -63.87 -28.95 19.38
C ALA A 19 -63.24 -27.56 19.37
N GLY A 20 -61.97 -27.49 18.94
CA GLY A 20 -61.32 -26.20 18.68
C GLY A 20 -62.15 -25.41 17.68
N SER A 21 -62.22 -24.09 17.84
CA SER A 21 -62.79 -23.23 16.81
C SER A 21 -62.02 -23.46 15.51
N PRO A 22 -62.69 -23.58 14.35
CA PRO A 22 -61.99 -23.69 13.08
C PRO A 22 -61.08 -22.47 12.89
N LEU A 23 -59.87 -22.70 12.40
CA LEU A 23 -58.90 -21.65 12.14
C LEU A 23 -59.46 -20.68 11.09
N ASP A 24 -58.95 -19.44 11.12
CA ASP A 24 -59.24 -18.50 10.04
C ASP A 24 -58.58 -19.02 8.75
N PRO A 25 -59.27 -19.09 7.59
CA PRO A 25 -58.67 -19.56 6.34
C PRO A 25 -57.48 -18.75 5.83
N TRP A 26 -57.20 -17.55 6.34
CA TRP A 26 -55.93 -16.84 6.07
C TRP A 26 -54.94 -16.89 7.25
N PHE A 27 -55.20 -17.70 8.29
CA PHE A 27 -54.26 -17.90 9.40
C PHE A 27 -52.97 -18.52 8.88
N GLY A 28 -51.82 -17.99 9.31
CA GLY A 28 -50.50 -18.34 8.78
C GLY A 28 -50.22 -17.89 7.34
N ALA A 29 -51.17 -17.28 6.62
CA ALA A 29 -50.93 -16.81 5.25
C ALA A 29 -50.19 -15.45 5.21
N VAL A 30 -49.30 -15.30 4.22
CA VAL A 30 -48.57 -14.04 3.99
C VAL A 30 -49.56 -12.91 3.59
N PRO A 31 -49.44 -11.67 4.12
CA PRO A 31 -50.46 -10.63 3.93
C PRO A 31 -50.74 -10.26 2.46
N SER A 32 -49.76 -10.37 1.58
CA SER A 32 -49.91 -10.16 0.13
C SER A 32 -50.87 -11.17 -0.51
N GLU A 33 -50.91 -12.39 0.00
CA GLU A 33 -51.70 -13.50 -0.55
C GLU A 33 -53.07 -13.65 0.10
N ARG A 34 -53.38 -12.87 1.13
CA ARG A 34 -54.67 -12.85 1.85
C ARG A 34 -55.88 -12.90 0.91
N HIS A 35 -55.82 -12.18 -0.21
CA HIS A 35 -56.89 -12.12 -1.21
C HIS A 35 -57.27 -13.49 -1.81
N ARG A 36 -56.34 -14.46 -1.89
CA ARG A 36 -56.61 -15.84 -2.32
C ARG A 36 -57.60 -16.55 -1.37
N TYR A 37 -57.51 -16.22 -0.09
CA TYR A 37 -58.25 -16.84 1.01
C TYR A 37 -59.54 -16.10 1.39
N GLU A 38 -59.87 -15.00 0.71
CA GLU A 38 -61.12 -14.25 0.92
C GLU A 38 -62.29 -14.79 0.08
N ALA A 39 -61.99 -15.63 -0.92
CA ALA A 39 -62.98 -16.34 -1.73
C ALA A 39 -63.68 -17.49 -0.97
N GLY A 40 -64.75 -18.02 -1.56
CA GLY A 40 -65.45 -19.22 -1.06
C GLY A 40 -64.75 -20.54 -1.39
N GLU A 41 -63.78 -20.49 -2.31
CA GLU A 41 -62.97 -21.62 -2.79
C GLU A 41 -61.56 -21.08 -3.09
N LEU A 42 -60.54 -21.88 -2.79
CA LEU A 42 -59.13 -21.62 -3.06
C LEU A 42 -58.72 -22.38 -4.34
N HIS A 43 -57.99 -21.73 -5.25
CA HIS A 43 -57.47 -22.38 -6.45
C HIS A 43 -55.95 -22.58 -6.33
N CYS A 44 -55.53 -23.84 -6.33
CA CYS A 44 -54.13 -24.24 -6.26
C CYS A 44 -53.57 -24.40 -7.67
N GLU A 45 -53.06 -23.30 -8.23
CA GLU A 45 -52.66 -23.18 -9.63
C GLU A 45 -51.62 -24.23 -10.08
N ALA A 46 -50.66 -24.58 -9.21
CA ALA A 46 -49.61 -25.57 -9.51
C ALA A 46 -50.14 -27.02 -9.48
N ASP A 47 -51.19 -27.28 -8.69
CA ASP A 47 -51.82 -28.59 -8.50
C ASP A 47 -52.96 -28.84 -9.50
N GLY A 48 -53.55 -27.78 -10.06
CA GLY A 48 -54.74 -27.84 -10.91
C GLY A 48 -56.03 -28.18 -10.15
N VAL A 49 -56.02 -28.03 -8.82
CA VAL A 49 -57.12 -28.38 -7.90
C VAL A 49 -57.78 -27.10 -7.39
N THR A 50 -59.09 -27.16 -7.14
CA THR A 50 -59.85 -26.13 -6.42
C THR A 50 -60.40 -26.73 -5.13
N VAL A 51 -60.05 -26.12 -4.01
CA VAL A 51 -60.30 -26.59 -2.65
C VAL A 51 -61.38 -25.70 -2.00
N PRO A 52 -62.48 -26.24 -1.46
CA PRO A 52 -63.52 -25.43 -0.84
C PRO A 52 -63.03 -24.83 0.49
N ARG A 53 -63.55 -23.66 0.91
CA ARG A 53 -63.11 -22.95 2.14
C ARG A 53 -63.06 -23.78 3.43
N ALA A 54 -63.82 -24.87 3.52
CA ALA A 54 -63.83 -25.77 4.68
C ALA A 54 -62.64 -26.76 4.74
N ARG A 55 -61.81 -26.80 3.69
CA ARG A 55 -60.63 -27.63 3.49
C ARG A 55 -59.35 -26.77 3.44
N ILE A 56 -59.40 -25.60 4.11
CA ILE A 56 -58.27 -24.69 4.26
C ILE A 56 -57.95 -24.66 5.75
N ASN A 57 -56.70 -24.89 6.13
CA ASN A 57 -56.28 -25.07 7.51
C ASN A 57 -57.06 -26.21 8.21
N ASP A 58 -57.21 -27.36 7.54
CA ASP A 58 -57.99 -28.52 8.01
C ASP A 58 -57.13 -29.73 8.42
N ASP A 59 -55.80 -29.53 8.47
CA ASP A 59 -54.76 -30.50 8.84
C ASP A 59 -54.62 -31.63 7.80
N TYR A 60 -54.92 -31.35 6.53
CA TYR A 60 -54.78 -32.27 5.42
C TYR A 60 -54.37 -31.57 4.12
N CYS A 61 -53.18 -31.92 3.61
CA CYS A 61 -52.65 -31.36 2.37
C CYS A 61 -53.41 -31.85 1.10
N ASP A 62 -54.42 -31.09 0.70
CA ASP A 62 -55.15 -31.15 -0.58
C ASP A 62 -54.35 -30.54 -1.76
N CYS A 63 -53.40 -29.62 -1.51
CA CYS A 63 -52.56 -29.00 -2.56
C CYS A 63 -51.06 -29.34 -2.40
N PRO A 64 -50.64 -30.57 -2.73
CA PRO A 64 -49.31 -31.11 -2.40
C PRO A 64 -48.11 -30.43 -3.09
N ILE A 65 -48.30 -29.66 -4.16
CA ILE A 65 -47.23 -28.94 -4.87
C ILE A 65 -47.15 -27.49 -4.40
N SER A 66 -48.28 -26.81 -4.24
CA SER A 66 -48.31 -25.39 -3.86
C SER A 66 -48.39 -25.13 -2.35
N ALA A 67 -48.83 -26.12 -1.56
CA ALA A 67 -49.06 -26.03 -0.11
C ALA A 67 -49.96 -24.87 0.33
N LEU A 68 -50.79 -24.34 -0.59
CA LEU A 68 -51.60 -23.15 -0.37
C LEU A 68 -52.85 -23.39 0.49
N ASP A 69 -53.28 -24.63 0.66
CA ASP A 69 -54.45 -25.00 1.47
C ASP A 69 -54.14 -25.07 2.98
N GLU A 70 -52.87 -25.23 3.35
CA GLU A 70 -52.43 -25.38 4.74
C GLU A 70 -51.41 -24.29 5.17
N PRO A 71 -51.70 -22.98 4.97
CA PRO A 71 -50.80 -21.90 5.41
C PRO A 71 -50.67 -21.80 6.94
N GLY A 72 -51.62 -22.37 7.68
CA GLY A 72 -51.78 -22.27 9.12
C GLY A 72 -51.50 -23.56 9.89
N THR A 73 -51.10 -24.66 9.25
CA THR A 73 -50.83 -25.96 9.89
C THR A 73 -49.49 -26.55 9.41
N SER A 74 -49.14 -27.74 9.91
CA SER A 74 -47.93 -28.49 9.50
C SER A 74 -48.19 -29.58 8.45
N ALA A 75 -49.40 -29.68 7.89
CA ALA A 75 -49.83 -30.81 7.08
C ALA A 75 -49.18 -30.92 5.68
N CYS A 76 -48.79 -29.81 5.05
CA CYS A 76 -48.04 -29.80 3.78
C CYS A 76 -46.52 -29.67 4.02
N SER A 77 -45.71 -30.53 3.39
CA SER A 77 -44.25 -30.61 3.61
C SER A 77 -43.46 -29.38 3.20
N ASP A 78 -43.88 -28.72 2.11
CA ASP A 78 -43.25 -27.52 1.56
C ASP A 78 -44.03 -26.24 1.94
N GLY A 79 -44.94 -26.35 2.92
CA GLY A 79 -45.76 -25.25 3.42
C GLY A 79 -44.95 -24.20 4.19
N GLN A 80 -45.53 -23.00 4.28
CA GLN A 80 -44.94 -21.86 4.96
C GLN A 80 -45.96 -21.19 5.88
N PHE A 81 -45.53 -20.89 7.11
CA PHE A 81 -46.33 -20.23 8.13
C PHE A 81 -45.82 -18.82 8.40
N TYR A 82 -46.69 -17.82 8.26
CA TYR A 82 -46.39 -16.41 8.50
C TYR A 82 -46.71 -16.02 9.96
N CYS A 83 -45.68 -15.89 10.80
CA CYS A 83 -45.78 -15.22 12.09
C CYS A 83 -46.06 -13.73 11.85
N ARG A 84 -47.20 -13.21 12.31
CA ARG A 84 -47.51 -11.78 12.15
C ARG A 84 -46.62 -10.90 13.02
N ASN A 85 -46.23 -11.37 14.20
CA ASN A 85 -45.32 -10.73 15.15
C ASN A 85 -45.64 -9.24 15.40
N VAL A 86 -46.90 -8.88 15.65
CA VAL A 86 -47.33 -7.47 15.75
C VAL A 86 -46.49 -6.69 16.77
N GLY A 87 -45.90 -5.57 16.34
CA GLY A 87 -44.98 -4.76 17.14
C GLY A 87 -43.52 -5.22 17.07
N TYR A 88 -43.20 -6.25 16.29
CA TYR A 88 -41.86 -6.72 15.97
C TYR A 88 -41.75 -7.03 14.46
N VAL A 89 -40.63 -7.61 14.03
CA VAL A 89 -40.39 -8.03 12.63
C VAL A 89 -41.21 -9.29 12.32
N PRO A 90 -42.05 -9.30 11.27
CA PRO A 90 -42.73 -10.51 10.80
C PRO A 90 -41.74 -11.55 10.28
N SER A 91 -42.08 -12.83 10.41
CA SER A 91 -41.21 -13.94 9.98
C SER A 91 -42.00 -15.04 9.30
N VAL A 92 -41.38 -15.72 8.35
CA VAL A 92 -41.92 -16.94 7.73
C VAL A 92 -41.15 -18.13 8.27
N LEU A 93 -41.88 -19.13 8.76
CA LEU A 93 -41.36 -20.41 9.22
C LEU A 93 -41.74 -21.51 8.22
N PRO A 94 -40.96 -22.61 8.12
CA PRO A 94 -41.45 -23.84 7.51
C PRO A 94 -42.68 -24.36 8.27
N SER A 95 -43.66 -24.92 7.56
CA SER A 95 -44.86 -25.53 8.15
C SER A 95 -44.53 -26.56 9.24
N SER A 96 -43.39 -27.25 9.12
CA SER A 96 -42.89 -28.21 10.11
C SER A 96 -42.63 -27.66 11.51
N ARG A 97 -42.65 -26.33 11.70
CA ARG A 97 -42.51 -25.65 13.01
C ARG A 97 -43.87 -25.32 13.66
N VAL A 98 -44.98 -25.57 12.96
CA VAL A 98 -46.31 -25.29 13.46
C VAL A 98 -46.76 -26.43 14.38
N ASN A 99 -46.97 -26.11 15.65
CA ASN A 99 -47.28 -27.05 16.74
C ASN A 99 -46.22 -28.16 16.93
N ASP A 100 -44.94 -27.86 16.77
CA ASP A 100 -43.83 -28.79 17.01
C ASP A 100 -43.37 -28.85 18.48
N GLY A 101 -43.88 -27.94 19.32
CA GLY A 101 -43.56 -27.77 20.74
C GLY A 101 -42.47 -26.72 21.01
N VAL A 102 -42.03 -25.95 20.00
CA VAL A 102 -41.02 -24.89 20.10
C VAL A 102 -41.64 -23.54 19.74
N CYS A 103 -41.51 -22.56 20.63
CA CYS A 103 -41.97 -21.19 20.38
C CYS A 103 -40.98 -20.43 19.47
N ASP A 104 -41.15 -20.53 18.15
CA ASP A 104 -40.40 -19.80 17.14
C ASP A 104 -41.01 -18.40 16.88
N CYS A 105 -42.33 -18.26 16.79
CA CYS A 105 -43.01 -16.96 16.66
C CYS A 105 -42.99 -16.18 17.99
N CYS A 106 -42.71 -14.87 17.98
CA CYS A 106 -42.72 -14.07 19.22
C CYS A 106 -44.13 -13.75 19.73
N ASP A 107 -45.15 -13.98 18.90
CA ASP A 107 -46.58 -13.86 19.23
C ASP A 107 -47.21 -15.23 19.57
N GLY A 108 -46.41 -16.31 19.60
CA GLY A 108 -46.85 -17.67 19.89
C GLY A 108 -47.93 -18.21 18.94
N SER A 109 -48.06 -17.64 17.74
CA SER A 109 -49.09 -18.04 16.77
C SER A 109 -48.83 -19.40 16.10
N ASP A 110 -47.60 -19.89 16.17
CA ASP A 110 -47.15 -21.23 15.77
C ASP A 110 -47.70 -22.36 16.67
N GLU A 111 -47.78 -22.13 17.99
CA GLU A 111 -48.18 -23.13 19.00
C GLU A 111 -49.66 -23.04 19.42
N TYR A 112 -50.55 -22.70 18.48
CA TYR A 112 -51.97 -22.47 18.74
C TYR A 112 -52.74 -23.71 19.24
N ALA A 113 -52.23 -24.93 19.02
CA ALA A 113 -52.85 -26.17 19.51
C ALA A 113 -52.76 -26.32 21.04
N GLY A 114 -51.94 -25.51 21.72
CA GLY A 114 -51.86 -25.48 23.19
C GLY A 114 -51.11 -26.66 23.80
N HIS A 115 -50.26 -27.33 23.02
CA HIS A 115 -49.31 -28.33 23.53
C HIS A 115 -48.22 -27.68 24.41
N VAL A 116 -47.83 -26.45 24.06
CA VAL A 116 -46.96 -25.56 24.82
C VAL A 116 -47.66 -24.20 25.01
N THR A 117 -47.27 -23.46 26.06
CA THR A 117 -47.73 -22.08 26.28
C THR A 117 -46.61 -21.10 25.94
N CYS A 118 -46.68 -20.46 24.78
CA CYS A 118 -45.65 -19.53 24.35
C CYS A 118 -45.75 -18.13 25.00
N PRO A 119 -44.61 -17.49 25.34
CA PRO A 119 -44.58 -16.14 25.88
C PRO A 119 -44.82 -15.10 24.78
N MET A 120 -45.69 -14.12 25.06
CA MET A 120 -45.95 -12.98 24.16
C MET A 120 -44.79 -11.98 24.21
N ALA A 121 -43.73 -12.21 23.44
CA ALA A 121 -42.47 -11.49 23.52
C ALA A 121 -42.29 -10.36 22.48
N CYS A 122 -43.17 -10.25 21.46
CA CYS A 122 -42.97 -9.27 20.37
C CYS A 122 -42.85 -7.83 20.84
N ALA A 123 -43.70 -7.39 21.78
CA ALA A 123 -43.68 -5.99 22.25
C ALA A 123 -42.36 -5.61 22.94
N GLU A 124 -41.74 -6.54 23.67
CA GLU A 124 -40.44 -6.33 24.32
C GLU A 124 -39.30 -6.33 23.31
N ARG A 125 -39.24 -7.35 22.43
CA ARG A 125 -38.24 -7.45 21.36
C ARG A 125 -38.30 -6.24 20.41
N GLY A 126 -39.52 -5.81 20.06
CA GLY A 126 -39.80 -4.61 19.29
C GLY A 126 -39.32 -3.34 19.97
N ALA A 127 -39.69 -3.11 21.23
CA ALA A 127 -39.24 -1.94 21.98
C ALA A 127 -37.70 -1.87 22.07
N SER A 128 -37.03 -3.01 22.26
CA SER A 128 -35.56 -3.08 22.26
C SER A 128 -34.96 -2.71 20.90
N MET A 129 -35.48 -3.27 19.81
CA MET A 129 -34.99 -2.98 18.45
C MET A 129 -35.29 -1.54 18.00
N VAL A 130 -36.44 -0.98 18.39
CA VAL A 130 -36.76 0.45 18.17
C VAL A 130 -35.78 1.36 18.92
N ALA A 131 -35.42 1.02 20.17
CA ALA A 131 -34.44 1.79 20.93
C ALA A 131 -33.05 1.76 20.29
N GLU A 132 -32.62 0.59 19.80
CA GLU A 132 -31.37 0.41 19.07
C GLU A 132 -31.35 1.21 17.76
N LEU A 133 -32.38 1.07 16.92
CA LEU A 133 -32.51 1.81 15.66
C LEU A 133 -32.59 3.32 15.87
N LYS A 134 -33.29 3.80 16.92
CA LYS A 134 -33.29 5.23 17.28
C LYS A 134 -31.90 5.71 17.73
N SER A 135 -31.15 4.89 18.48
CA SER A 135 -29.76 5.21 18.86
C SER A 135 -28.86 5.32 17.61
N ARG A 136 -28.95 4.32 16.72
CA ARG A 136 -28.21 4.30 15.44
C ARG A 136 -28.59 5.48 14.55
N TYR A 137 -29.88 5.83 14.43
CA TYR A 137 -30.35 7.00 13.70
C TYR A 137 -29.63 8.27 14.15
N LYS A 138 -29.63 8.54 15.46
CA LYS A 138 -28.96 9.73 16.03
C LYS A 138 -27.45 9.73 15.74
N SER A 139 -26.80 8.56 15.83
CA SER A 139 -25.39 8.39 15.46
C SER A 139 -25.12 8.73 13.99
N VAL A 140 -25.96 8.26 13.06
CA VAL A 140 -25.80 8.52 11.61
C VAL A 140 -26.05 9.99 11.28
N ILE A 141 -27.04 10.65 11.91
CA ILE A 141 -27.30 12.09 11.69
C ILE A 141 -26.10 12.95 12.11
N VAL A 142 -25.49 12.66 13.28
CA VAL A 142 -24.27 13.34 13.72
C VAL A 142 -23.13 13.10 12.74
N GLY A 143 -22.96 11.86 12.27
CA GLY A 143 -21.98 11.50 11.24
C GLY A 143 -22.19 12.25 9.91
N LEU A 144 -23.43 12.40 9.45
CA LEU A 144 -23.77 13.18 8.25
C LEU A 144 -23.46 14.67 8.38
N ARG A 145 -23.74 15.29 9.53
CA ARG A 145 -23.36 16.70 9.77
C ARG A 145 -21.84 16.89 9.76
N GLN A 146 -21.10 15.92 10.29
CA GLN A 146 -19.65 15.90 10.24
C GLN A 146 -19.13 15.63 8.81
N ARG A 147 -19.79 14.78 8.02
CA ARG A 147 -19.50 14.60 6.58
C ARG A 147 -19.68 15.89 5.79
N ASP A 148 -20.77 16.61 6.01
CA ASP A 148 -21.02 17.90 5.35
C ASP A 148 -19.94 18.95 5.68
N ALA A 149 -19.34 18.88 6.88
CA ALA A 149 -18.20 19.69 7.24
C ALA A 149 -16.92 19.19 6.53
N ALA A 150 -16.69 17.87 6.52
CA ALA A 150 -15.56 17.23 5.84
C ALA A 150 -15.54 17.48 4.32
N VAL A 151 -16.69 17.47 3.64
CA VAL A 151 -16.83 17.81 2.22
C VAL A 151 -16.44 19.28 1.98
N LYS A 152 -16.87 20.21 2.84
CA LYS A 152 -16.51 21.64 2.73
C LYS A 152 -15.00 21.86 2.96
N GLU A 153 -14.42 21.19 3.95
CA GLU A 153 -12.98 21.21 4.22
C GLU A 153 -12.19 20.56 3.08
N GLY A 154 -12.65 19.42 2.56
CA GLY A 154 -12.07 18.72 1.41
C GLY A 154 -12.04 19.58 0.15
N HIS A 155 -13.14 20.24 -0.20
CA HIS A 155 -13.17 21.21 -1.30
C HIS A 155 -12.20 22.38 -1.09
N ALA A 156 -12.05 22.88 0.15
CA ALA A 156 -11.08 23.93 0.48
C ALA A 156 -9.62 23.43 0.38
N LEU A 157 -9.34 22.20 0.84
CA LEU A 157 -8.03 21.55 0.67
C LEU A 157 -7.69 21.35 -0.81
N ARG A 158 -8.64 20.88 -1.62
CA ARG A 158 -8.46 20.75 -3.08
C ARG A 158 -8.18 22.09 -3.74
N ALA A 159 -8.91 23.14 -3.39
CA ALA A 159 -8.67 24.50 -3.90
C ALA A 159 -7.27 25.03 -3.50
N SER A 160 -6.84 24.76 -2.26
CA SER A 160 -5.49 25.08 -1.77
C SER A 160 -4.40 24.32 -2.54
N GLN A 161 -4.59 23.01 -2.75
CA GLN A 161 -3.68 22.16 -3.54
C GLN A 161 -3.56 22.66 -4.99
N VAL A 162 -4.68 23.05 -5.65
CA VAL A 162 -4.66 23.66 -6.99
C VAL A 162 -3.90 24.99 -6.99
N ALA A 163 -4.13 25.86 -6.01
CA ALA A 163 -3.42 27.13 -5.91
C ALA A 163 -1.91 26.96 -5.68
N ARG A 164 -1.51 26.01 -4.82
CA ARG A 164 -0.11 25.63 -4.60
C ARG A 164 0.53 25.04 -5.86
N LEU A 165 -0.22 24.22 -6.62
CA LEU A 165 0.25 23.64 -7.88
C LEU A 165 0.58 24.72 -8.92
N GLU A 166 -0.29 25.71 -9.11
CA GLU A 166 -0.04 26.81 -10.06
C GLU A 166 1.14 27.69 -9.62
N GLU A 167 1.32 27.95 -8.33
CA GLU A 167 2.50 28.65 -7.82
C GLU A 167 3.79 27.84 -8.02
N LEU A 168 3.77 26.52 -7.78
CA LEU A 168 4.92 25.65 -8.04
C LEU A 168 5.29 25.60 -9.53
N LYS A 169 4.31 25.57 -10.44
CA LYS A 169 4.57 25.69 -11.89
C LYS A 169 5.28 27.00 -12.20
N ARG A 170 4.77 28.13 -11.71
CA ARG A 170 5.38 29.47 -11.89
C ARG A 170 6.81 29.54 -11.35
N GLN A 171 7.07 28.92 -10.20
CA GLN A 171 8.41 28.83 -9.61
C GLN A 171 9.35 27.92 -10.43
N ALA A 172 8.87 26.76 -10.87
CA ALA A 172 9.62 25.84 -11.72
C ALA A 172 9.98 26.48 -13.08
N ASP A 173 9.03 27.14 -13.75
CA ASP A 173 9.27 27.84 -15.01
C ASP A 173 10.33 28.95 -14.86
N ALA A 174 10.24 29.74 -13.79
CA ALA A 174 11.24 30.77 -13.49
C ALA A 174 12.62 30.16 -13.19
N LYS A 175 12.68 29.08 -12.41
CA LYS A 175 13.93 28.38 -12.07
C LYS A 175 14.53 27.68 -13.29
N GLN A 176 13.71 27.18 -14.21
CA GLN A 176 14.15 26.59 -15.47
C GLN A 176 14.81 27.63 -16.39
N ILE A 177 14.32 28.87 -16.41
CA ILE A 177 14.98 29.98 -17.11
C ILE A 177 16.33 30.30 -16.47
N GLU A 178 16.39 30.36 -15.12
CA GLU A 178 17.63 30.59 -14.37
C GLU A 178 18.68 29.50 -14.64
N VAL A 179 18.29 28.22 -14.61
CA VAL A 179 19.15 27.09 -14.96
C VAL A 179 19.72 27.23 -16.38
N ASN A 180 18.91 27.61 -17.37
CA ASN A 180 19.36 27.77 -18.75
C ASN A 180 20.36 28.94 -18.93
N ASP A 181 20.19 30.03 -18.20
CA ASP A 181 21.14 31.17 -18.18
C ASP A 181 22.44 30.80 -17.45
N LEU A 182 22.34 30.15 -16.29
CA LEU A 182 23.49 29.64 -15.54
C LEU A 182 24.26 28.60 -16.33
N LYS A 183 23.58 27.74 -17.10
CA LYS A 183 24.21 26.75 -17.99
C LYS A 183 25.04 27.44 -19.05
N SER A 184 24.49 28.46 -19.70
CA SER A 184 25.19 29.26 -20.70
C SER A 184 26.44 29.95 -20.12
N LYS A 185 26.38 30.41 -18.86
CA LYS A 185 27.51 30.99 -18.12
C LYS A 185 28.55 29.95 -17.70
N LYS A 186 28.11 28.77 -17.25
CA LYS A 186 28.96 27.62 -16.93
C LYS A 186 29.73 27.18 -18.18
N ASP A 187 29.04 26.89 -19.28
CA ASP A 187 29.65 26.42 -20.53
C ASP A 187 30.69 27.44 -21.04
N ALA A 188 30.42 28.75 -20.92
CA ALA A 188 31.39 29.81 -21.23
C ALA A 188 32.62 29.82 -20.29
N ALA A 189 32.41 29.66 -18.98
CA ALA A 189 33.50 29.60 -18.00
C ALA A 189 34.37 28.34 -18.16
N GLU A 190 33.77 27.20 -18.54
CA GLU A 190 34.51 25.95 -18.82
C GLU A 190 35.36 26.08 -20.10
N VAL A 191 34.91 26.83 -21.11
CA VAL A 191 35.72 27.15 -22.30
C VAL A 191 36.92 28.03 -21.94
N GLU A 192 36.75 29.06 -21.11
CA GLU A 192 37.86 29.91 -20.65
C GLU A 192 38.84 29.15 -19.74
N GLU A 193 38.33 28.25 -18.86
CA GLU A 193 39.17 27.37 -18.05
C GLU A 193 40.00 26.41 -18.92
N ALA A 194 39.38 25.80 -19.95
CA ALA A 194 40.06 24.91 -20.88
C ALA A 194 41.13 25.66 -21.70
N ALA A 195 40.82 26.88 -22.16
CA ALA A 195 41.77 27.74 -22.86
C ALA A 195 42.96 28.14 -21.97
N GLU A 196 42.72 28.42 -20.69
CA GLU A 196 43.79 28.72 -19.73
C GLU A 196 44.67 27.49 -19.42
N LYS A 197 44.05 26.33 -19.20
CA LYS A 197 44.79 25.07 -18.98
C LYS A 197 45.67 24.71 -20.18
N GLU A 198 45.18 24.92 -21.40
CA GLU A 198 45.96 24.72 -22.62
C GLU A 198 47.08 25.77 -22.77
N ARG A 199 46.84 27.05 -22.44
CA ARG A 199 47.90 28.07 -22.39
C ARG A 199 49.00 27.68 -21.40
N GLN A 200 48.64 27.28 -20.18
CA GLN A 200 49.60 26.86 -19.16
C GLN A 200 50.39 25.63 -19.63
N ARG A 201 49.72 24.62 -20.20
CA ARG A 201 50.37 23.45 -20.77
C ARG A 201 51.39 23.82 -21.86
N GLN A 202 51.08 24.75 -22.76
CA GLN A 202 52.01 25.20 -23.79
C GLN A 202 53.22 25.94 -23.20
N ILE A 203 53.03 26.69 -22.11
CA ILE A 203 54.13 27.32 -21.35
C ILE A 203 55.00 26.23 -20.70
N ASP A 204 54.41 25.26 -20.03
CA ASP A 204 55.12 24.16 -19.35
C ASP A 204 55.91 23.30 -20.34
N GLU A 205 55.30 22.94 -21.48
CA GLU A 205 55.96 22.21 -22.57
C GLU A 205 57.13 23.02 -23.16
N ALA A 206 56.97 24.34 -23.33
CA ALA A 206 58.03 25.23 -23.81
C ALA A 206 59.16 25.43 -22.78
N GLU A 207 58.86 25.49 -21.49
CA GLU A 207 59.87 25.48 -20.42
C GLU A 207 60.64 24.18 -20.38
N GLN A 208 59.95 23.03 -20.44
CA GLN A 208 60.61 21.73 -20.51
C GLN A 208 61.50 21.61 -21.75
N ALA A 209 61.06 22.10 -22.92
CA ALA A 209 61.87 22.12 -24.13
C ALA A 209 63.14 22.98 -23.96
N LYS A 210 63.04 24.17 -23.33
CA LYS A 210 64.21 25.00 -23.00
C LYS A 210 65.17 24.32 -22.03
N ARG A 211 64.66 23.66 -20.97
CA ARG A 211 65.50 22.92 -20.02
C ARG A 211 66.27 21.80 -20.72
N ARG A 212 65.58 20.97 -21.52
CA ARG A 212 66.21 19.90 -22.32
C ARG A 212 67.26 20.44 -23.29
N ALA A 213 67.00 21.55 -23.97
CA ALA A 213 67.94 22.18 -24.89
C ALA A 213 69.19 22.75 -24.18
N ASN A 214 69.03 23.33 -22.98
CA ASN A 214 70.15 23.78 -22.17
C ASN A 214 71.00 22.59 -21.69
N GLU A 215 70.37 21.54 -21.16
CA GLU A 215 71.05 20.30 -20.76
C GLU A 215 71.81 19.64 -21.93
N GLU A 216 71.24 19.66 -23.14
CA GLU A 216 71.91 19.16 -24.33
C GLU A 216 73.09 20.05 -24.76
N ALA A 217 72.94 21.37 -24.72
CA ALA A 217 74.01 22.32 -25.01
C ALA A 217 75.18 22.19 -24.00
N GLU A 218 74.89 21.99 -22.72
CA GLU A 218 75.90 21.72 -21.70
C GLU A 218 76.65 20.40 -21.97
N ARG A 219 75.92 19.33 -22.33
CA ARG A 219 76.55 18.05 -22.76
C ARG A 219 77.44 18.23 -23.98
N GLN A 220 77.01 18.98 -24.99
CA GLN A 220 77.82 19.26 -26.18
C GLN A 220 79.08 20.10 -25.85
N GLN A 221 78.97 21.07 -24.92
CA GLN A 221 80.14 21.82 -24.45
C GLN A 221 81.11 20.93 -23.66
N GLN A 222 80.61 20.05 -22.79
CA GLN A 222 81.45 19.08 -22.07
C GLN A 222 82.17 18.12 -23.03
N GLN A 223 81.46 17.59 -24.04
CA GLN A 223 82.07 16.77 -25.10
C GLN A 223 83.12 17.54 -25.90
N GLN A 224 82.87 18.80 -26.27
CA GLN A 224 83.90 19.62 -26.95
C GLN A 224 85.10 19.93 -26.04
N GLN A 225 84.91 20.11 -24.74
CA GLN A 225 86.03 20.28 -23.80
C GLN A 225 86.85 19.00 -23.67
N GLN A 226 86.21 17.84 -23.58
CA GLN A 226 86.88 16.53 -23.61
C GLN A 226 87.65 16.33 -24.91
N GLN A 227 87.03 16.53 -26.08
CA GLN A 227 87.70 16.41 -27.38
C GLN A 227 88.88 17.38 -27.55
N ARG A 228 88.81 18.59 -26.98
CA ARG A 228 89.96 19.52 -26.96
C ARG A 228 91.07 19.01 -26.05
N GLN A 229 90.74 18.50 -24.86
CA GLN A 229 91.72 17.91 -23.94
C GLN A 229 92.38 16.66 -24.54
N GLU A 230 91.62 15.83 -25.26
CA GLU A 230 92.14 14.68 -26.03
C GLU A 230 93.03 15.14 -27.18
N ALA A 231 92.63 16.13 -27.97
CA ALA A 231 93.45 16.67 -29.06
C ALA A 231 94.74 17.37 -28.56
N ASP A 232 94.67 18.10 -27.44
CA ASP A 232 95.86 18.71 -26.81
C ASP A 232 96.79 17.63 -26.23
N ALA A 233 96.26 16.50 -25.75
CA ALA A 233 97.05 15.34 -25.35
C ALA A 233 97.69 14.60 -26.55
N GLU A 234 96.97 14.46 -27.67
CA GLU A 234 97.48 13.84 -28.90
C GLU A 234 98.58 14.71 -29.56
N VAL A 235 98.43 16.04 -29.52
CA VAL A 235 99.49 16.99 -29.91
C VAL A 235 100.71 16.88 -28.98
N SER A 236 100.50 16.65 -27.67
CA SER A 236 101.57 16.39 -26.71
C SER A 236 102.34 15.08 -26.99
N GLU A 237 101.68 14.02 -27.48
CA GLU A 237 102.38 12.77 -27.87
C GLU A 237 103.20 12.91 -29.16
N SER A 238 102.90 13.89 -30.03
CA SER A 238 103.63 14.07 -31.30
C SER A 238 105.05 14.66 -31.18
N MET A 239 105.47 15.12 -29.99
CA MET A 239 106.76 15.82 -29.78
C MET A 239 107.86 14.99 -29.08
N THR A 240 107.68 13.67 -28.91
CA THR A 240 108.78 12.76 -28.51
C THR A 240 108.83 11.50 -29.37
N SER A 241 109.91 11.35 -30.13
CA SER A 241 110.19 10.22 -31.03
C SER A 241 111.71 10.12 -31.26
N PRO A 242 112.28 8.96 -31.65
CA PRO A 242 112.06 7.60 -31.14
C PRO A 242 113.39 6.90 -30.78
N ALA A 243 113.36 5.73 -30.10
CA ALA A 243 114.43 4.70 -30.12
C ALA A 243 114.11 3.49 -29.20
N THR A 244 114.42 2.21 -29.47
CA THR A 244 114.83 1.46 -30.69
C THR A 244 114.92 -0.07 -30.37
N VAL A 245 114.85 -0.90 -31.43
CA VAL A 245 115.45 -2.26 -31.65
C VAL A 245 114.93 -3.53 -30.92
N PRO A 246 115.10 -4.75 -31.52
CA PRO A 246 114.27 -5.93 -31.28
C PRO A 246 115.01 -7.23 -30.86
N ALA A 247 114.24 -8.28 -30.54
CA ALA A 247 114.51 -9.73 -30.75
C ALA A 247 113.16 -10.46 -30.60
N ASP A 248 112.64 -11.29 -31.51
CA ASP A 248 113.14 -12.52 -32.17
C ASP A 248 113.01 -13.80 -31.31
N ASP A 249 112.01 -14.62 -31.69
CA ASP A 249 111.89 -16.10 -31.68
C ASP A 249 110.44 -16.56 -31.34
N ALA A 250 109.86 -17.64 -31.87
CA ALA A 250 109.97 -18.34 -33.15
C ALA A 250 108.82 -19.39 -33.25
N ALA A 251 108.48 -19.82 -34.47
CA ALA A 251 107.66 -21.01 -34.82
C ALA A 251 106.13 -21.03 -34.52
N GLY A 252 105.36 -21.45 -35.53
CA GLY A 252 104.03 -22.08 -35.38
C GLY A 252 104.15 -23.62 -35.31
N PRO A 253 103.11 -24.45 -35.63
CA PRO A 253 101.87 -24.10 -36.35
C PRO A 253 100.54 -24.74 -35.82
N SER A 254 99.44 -24.31 -36.44
CA SER A 254 98.20 -25.06 -36.80
C SER A 254 97.40 -25.92 -35.79
N ALA A 255 96.10 -25.56 -35.75
CA ALA A 255 94.92 -26.44 -35.93
C ALA A 255 94.26 -27.19 -34.75
N ASP A 256 92.96 -27.40 -34.97
CA ASP A 256 92.00 -28.34 -34.37
C ASP A 256 91.38 -28.07 -32.98
N ASP A 257 90.20 -27.45 -33.05
CA ASP A 257 88.89 -27.97 -32.59
C ASP A 257 88.43 -27.88 -31.11
N GLN A 258 87.11 -27.71 -30.97
CA GLN A 258 86.22 -27.77 -29.80
C GLN A 258 86.28 -26.67 -28.69
N PRO A 259 85.17 -25.91 -28.48
CA PRO A 259 84.88 -25.16 -27.25
C PRO A 259 84.13 -26.04 -26.23
N PRO A 260 84.19 -25.77 -24.91
CA PRO A 260 83.04 -25.09 -24.28
C PRO A 260 83.32 -24.25 -23.00
N GLU A 261 82.25 -23.57 -22.54
CA GLU A 261 81.87 -23.23 -21.15
C GLU A 261 82.76 -22.38 -20.20
N VAL A 262 82.21 -21.20 -19.80
CA VAL A 262 82.26 -20.67 -18.42
C VAL A 262 80.91 -20.02 -18.07
N ALA A 263 80.37 -20.30 -16.88
CA ALA A 263 79.08 -19.80 -16.36
C ALA A 263 79.06 -19.83 -14.81
N GLU A 264 78.18 -19.15 -14.06
CA GLU A 264 77.20 -18.07 -14.38
C GLU A 264 77.71 -16.71 -13.80
N GLY A 265 76.96 -15.65 -13.46
CA GLY A 265 75.52 -15.28 -13.47
C GLY A 265 75.37 -13.85 -12.91
N ALA A 266 74.24 -13.14 -12.99
CA ALA A 266 72.90 -13.47 -13.46
C ALA A 266 72.28 -12.28 -14.23
N THR A 267 71.24 -12.54 -15.03
CA THR A 267 70.64 -11.57 -15.98
C THR A 267 69.33 -10.96 -15.47
N PRO A 268 68.79 -9.94 -16.19
CA PRO A 268 67.52 -10.21 -16.86
C PRO A 268 67.50 -9.76 -18.33
N SER A 269 66.73 -10.46 -19.16
CA SER A 269 66.48 -10.09 -20.57
C SER A 269 64.98 -9.95 -20.86
N LYS A 270 64.63 -9.24 -21.94
CA LYS A 270 63.26 -9.12 -22.46
C LYS A 270 63.08 -10.03 -23.68
N ALA A 271 62.05 -10.89 -23.67
CA ALA A 271 60.97 -10.97 -24.69
C ALA A 271 60.17 -12.29 -24.66
N PHE A 272 58.84 -12.15 -24.81
CA PHE A 272 57.75 -13.04 -25.30
C PHE A 272 58.10 -14.30 -26.15
N PRO A 273 57.13 -15.22 -26.45
CA PRO A 273 55.75 -15.46 -25.94
C PRO A 273 55.46 -16.96 -25.60
N TYR A 274 54.22 -17.35 -25.22
CA TYR A 274 53.64 -18.71 -25.41
C TYR A 274 52.09 -18.75 -25.13
N PRO A 275 51.29 -19.82 -25.43
CA PRO A 275 50.23 -19.71 -26.44
C PRO A 275 48.80 -20.18 -26.04
N GLU A 276 47.83 -19.97 -26.93
CA GLU A 276 46.56 -20.73 -27.00
C GLU A 276 46.76 -22.12 -27.60
N GLN A 277 46.12 -23.19 -27.07
CA GLN A 277 45.80 -24.45 -27.78
C GLN A 277 44.58 -25.20 -27.18
N TYR A 278 43.39 -25.08 -27.81
CA TYR A 278 42.16 -25.90 -27.69
C TYR A 278 41.41 -25.92 -26.31
N ALA A 279 40.06 -25.98 -26.20
CA ALA A 279 39.00 -26.35 -27.16
C ALA A 279 37.68 -25.53 -26.98
N PHE A 280 36.62 -25.89 -27.73
CA PHE A 280 35.44 -25.07 -28.10
C PHE A 280 34.08 -25.55 -27.49
N HIS A 281 33.00 -24.76 -27.73
CA HIS A 281 31.58 -24.85 -27.30
C HIS A 281 31.24 -24.16 -25.96
N GLY A 282 30.24 -23.26 -25.84
CA GLY A 282 29.34 -22.63 -26.83
C GLY A 282 28.37 -21.63 -26.14
N GLU A 283 27.68 -20.78 -26.94
CA GLU A 283 26.33 -20.14 -26.78
C GLU A 283 25.67 -20.14 -25.36
N ASP A 284 25.11 -19.05 -24.79
CA ASP A 284 24.36 -17.93 -25.40
C ASP A 284 24.11 -16.70 -24.46
N GLU A 285 23.63 -15.60 -25.08
CA GLU A 285 22.74 -14.51 -24.59
C GLU A 285 23.01 -13.63 -23.33
N GLN A 286 23.21 -12.33 -23.61
CA GLN A 286 22.59 -11.12 -23.01
C GLN A 286 21.88 -11.21 -21.63
N GLN A 287 22.34 -10.39 -20.65
CA GLN A 287 21.51 -9.27 -20.16
C GLN A 287 22.28 -8.20 -19.36
N ASP A 288 21.75 -6.98 -19.47
CA ASP A 288 22.15 -5.74 -18.78
C ASP A 288 21.54 -5.71 -17.36
N SER A 289 22.28 -5.24 -16.36
CA SER A 289 21.70 -4.89 -15.05
C SER A 289 22.57 -3.87 -14.33
N ARG A 290 22.11 -2.61 -14.36
CA ARG A 290 22.57 -1.57 -13.44
C ARG A 290 21.88 -1.80 -12.09
N GLY A 291 22.67 -2.00 -11.05
CA GLY A 291 22.24 -1.80 -9.67
C GLY A 291 22.77 -0.47 -9.18
N ASP A 292 21.93 0.57 -9.16
CA ASP A 292 22.15 1.72 -8.29
C ASP A 292 21.77 1.24 -6.87
N ASP A 293 22.77 1.00 -6.02
CA ASP A 293 22.53 0.77 -4.59
C ASP A 293 22.52 2.09 -3.83
N GLU A 294 21.56 2.18 -2.89
CA GLU A 294 21.15 3.41 -2.24
C GLU A 294 22.19 3.92 -1.23
N GLN A 295 22.32 5.25 -1.14
CA GLN A 295 23.08 5.91 -0.07
C GLN A 295 22.38 5.68 1.28
N GLN A 296 22.90 4.76 2.09
CA GLN A 296 22.53 4.66 3.50
C GLN A 296 23.30 5.69 4.31
N GLU A 297 22.60 6.77 4.68
CA GLU A 297 23.04 7.72 5.69
C GLU A 297 22.88 7.07 7.08
N TYR A 298 23.98 6.55 7.63
CA TYR A 298 24.04 6.12 9.02
C TYR A 298 24.82 7.16 9.84
N ALA A 299 24.13 7.76 10.81
CA ALA A 299 24.76 8.58 11.83
C ALA A 299 25.12 7.68 13.02
N GLU A 300 26.41 7.44 13.25
CA GLU A 300 26.90 6.89 14.51
C GLU A 300 27.71 7.95 15.26
N ASP A 301 27.38 8.08 16.54
CA ASP A 301 27.95 8.99 17.54
C ASP A 301 29.08 8.24 18.27
N TYR A 302 30.31 8.74 18.19
CA TYR A 302 31.44 8.20 18.96
C TYR A 302 32.47 9.27 19.33
N ASP A 303 32.54 9.48 20.66
CA ASP A 303 33.60 9.97 21.56
C ASP A 303 34.72 10.92 21.07
N GLU A 304 34.98 11.92 21.92
CA GLU A 304 36.21 12.71 21.95
C GLU A 304 37.43 11.82 22.29
N ASP A 305 38.35 11.67 21.35
CA ASP A 305 39.77 11.40 21.66
C ASP A 305 40.66 12.38 20.87
N VAL A 306 41.37 13.23 21.62
CA VAL A 306 42.29 14.23 21.08
C VAL A 306 43.65 13.58 20.83
N ASP A 307 43.97 13.29 19.56
CA ASP A 307 45.33 12.93 19.15
C ASP A 307 46.06 14.14 18.52
N GLU A 308 47.10 14.63 19.20
CA GLU A 308 48.01 15.64 18.67
C GLU A 308 49.01 14.98 17.69
N SER A 309 48.56 14.60 16.49
CA SER A 309 49.44 14.03 15.44
C SER A 309 49.62 14.97 14.23
N GLU A 310 50.72 15.72 14.30
CA GLU A 310 51.44 16.47 13.26
C GLU A 310 50.67 17.43 12.32
N PRO A 311 51.14 18.69 12.14
CA PRO A 311 50.60 19.55 11.11
C PRO A 311 50.98 18.98 9.73
N VAL A 312 50.01 18.38 9.04
CA VAL A 312 50.12 18.10 7.61
C VAL A 312 50.57 19.38 6.92
N ALA A 313 51.79 19.37 6.41
CA ALA A 313 52.35 20.52 5.73
C ALA A 313 51.36 20.94 4.63
N PRO A 314 50.97 22.23 4.55
CA PRO A 314 50.05 22.66 3.52
C PRO A 314 50.65 22.26 2.17
N GLU A 315 49.91 21.47 1.39
CA GLU A 315 50.28 21.26 -0.01
C GLU A 315 50.53 22.64 -0.61
N PRO A 316 51.65 22.85 -1.32
CA PRO A 316 52.03 24.17 -1.79
C PRO A 316 50.87 24.70 -2.61
N ALA A 317 50.22 25.75 -2.08
CA ALA A 317 48.95 26.23 -2.60
C ALA A 317 49.12 26.51 -4.08
N THR A 318 48.59 25.62 -4.92
CA THR A 318 48.51 25.88 -6.34
C THR A 318 47.56 27.05 -6.46
N GLU A 319 48.10 28.22 -6.81
CA GLU A 319 47.32 29.42 -7.04
C GLU A 319 46.32 29.08 -8.14
N THR A 320 45.11 28.71 -7.72
CA THR A 320 44.08 28.22 -8.62
C THR A 320 43.65 29.43 -9.41
N SER A 321 44.05 29.46 -10.68
CA SER A 321 43.90 30.63 -11.55
C SER A 321 42.47 31.19 -11.44
N PRO A 322 42.27 32.52 -11.44
CA PRO A 322 40.94 33.12 -11.29
C PRO A 322 39.88 32.54 -12.25
N THR A 323 40.29 32.05 -13.42
CA THR A 323 39.42 31.33 -14.37
C THR A 323 38.96 29.96 -13.86
N ILE A 324 39.83 29.19 -13.21
CA ILE A 324 39.50 27.89 -12.57
C ILE A 324 38.52 28.12 -11.42
N LEU A 325 38.76 29.13 -10.58
CA LEU A 325 37.85 29.49 -9.50
C LEU A 325 36.48 29.93 -10.03
N ALA A 326 36.45 30.74 -11.10
CA ALA A 326 35.21 31.17 -11.74
C ALA A 326 34.43 30.01 -12.38
N ALA A 327 35.11 29.06 -13.01
CA ALA A 327 34.48 27.86 -13.59
C ALA A 327 33.92 26.92 -12.52
N ASN A 328 34.65 26.71 -11.42
CA ASN A 328 34.17 25.94 -10.27
C ASN A 328 32.94 26.59 -9.61
N GLU A 329 32.92 27.92 -9.48
CA GLU A 329 31.74 28.62 -8.98
C GLU A 329 30.55 28.52 -9.94
N ALA A 330 30.77 28.66 -11.24
CA ALA A 330 29.71 28.52 -12.23
C ALA A 330 29.11 27.10 -12.26
N ARG A 331 29.92 26.06 -12.06
CA ARG A 331 29.47 24.67 -11.87
C ARG A 331 28.58 24.54 -10.63
N ARG A 332 29.04 25.07 -9.48
CA ARG A 332 28.31 25.00 -8.20
C ARG A 332 26.95 25.68 -8.31
N VAL A 333 26.91 26.93 -8.76
CA VAL A 333 25.67 27.72 -8.85
C VAL A 333 24.69 27.11 -9.86
N HIS A 334 25.17 26.53 -10.97
CA HIS A 334 24.34 25.75 -11.89
C HIS A 334 23.74 24.50 -11.23
N GLN A 335 24.56 23.70 -10.54
CA GLN A 335 24.11 22.48 -9.87
C GLN A 335 23.09 22.79 -8.75
N ASP A 336 23.32 23.83 -7.97
CA ASP A 336 22.39 24.29 -6.93
C ASP A 336 21.04 24.72 -7.54
N ALA A 337 21.07 25.38 -8.70
CA ALA A 337 19.86 25.76 -9.43
C ALA A 337 19.11 24.55 -10.03
N GLU A 338 19.82 23.56 -10.58
CA GLU A 338 19.23 22.30 -11.06
C GLU A 338 18.61 21.50 -9.92
N ASN A 339 19.31 21.37 -8.79
CA ASN A 339 18.81 20.67 -7.60
C ASN A 339 17.54 21.34 -7.06
N ALA A 340 17.49 22.68 -7.03
CA ALA A 340 16.31 23.44 -6.62
C ALA A 340 15.14 23.27 -7.61
N LEU A 341 15.40 23.23 -8.92
CA LEU A 341 14.37 22.93 -9.93
C LEU A 341 13.82 21.51 -9.76
N LEU A 342 14.68 20.51 -9.56
CA LEU A 342 14.28 19.12 -9.29
C LEU A 342 13.41 18.99 -8.03
N ALA A 343 13.71 19.76 -6.99
CA ALA A 343 12.89 19.80 -5.77
C ALA A 343 11.48 20.36 -6.03
N LEU A 344 11.37 21.48 -6.76
CA LEU A 344 10.08 22.06 -7.17
C LEU A 344 9.28 21.10 -8.06
N ASP A 345 9.94 20.44 -9.01
CA ASP A 345 9.32 19.46 -9.91
C ASP A 345 8.82 18.20 -9.16
N LYS A 346 9.54 17.78 -8.11
CA LYS A 346 9.13 16.69 -7.23
C LYS A 346 7.89 17.07 -6.44
N GLU A 347 7.86 18.26 -5.81
CA GLU A 347 6.66 18.74 -5.09
C GLU A 347 5.46 18.89 -6.05
N ARG A 348 5.68 19.45 -7.24
CA ARG A 348 4.65 19.58 -8.29
C ARG A 348 4.01 18.23 -8.60
N LYS A 349 4.82 17.21 -8.91
CA LYS A 349 4.36 15.84 -9.22
C LYS A 349 3.59 15.21 -8.06
N THR A 350 4.03 15.43 -6.81
CA THR A 350 3.32 14.93 -5.62
C THR A 350 1.93 15.56 -5.49
N ILE A 351 1.79 16.87 -5.71
CA ILE A 351 0.48 17.54 -5.68
C ILE A 351 -0.40 17.14 -6.88
N GLU A 352 0.17 16.97 -8.08
CA GLU A 352 -0.55 16.45 -9.25
C GLU A 352 -1.11 15.04 -9.00
N GLN A 353 -0.34 14.17 -8.35
CA GLN A 353 -0.82 12.85 -7.92
C GLN A 353 -1.97 12.95 -6.91
N MET A 354 -1.85 13.80 -5.87
CA MET A 354 -2.93 14.02 -4.89
C MET A 354 -4.19 14.67 -5.49
N LEU A 355 -4.07 15.49 -6.53
CA LEU A 355 -5.23 16.09 -7.20
C LEU A 355 -5.95 15.12 -8.15
N ASN A 356 -5.24 14.12 -8.67
CA ASN A 356 -5.77 13.06 -9.52
C ASN A 356 -6.28 11.83 -8.74
N MET A 357 -6.04 11.76 -7.44
CA MET A 357 -6.49 10.67 -6.58
C MET A 357 -7.98 10.81 -6.22
N ASP A 358 -8.67 9.68 -6.19
CA ASP A 358 -10.09 9.57 -5.82
C ASP A 358 -10.26 9.48 -4.30
N PHE A 359 -10.90 10.49 -3.72
CA PHE A 359 -11.26 10.58 -2.30
C PHE A 359 -12.76 10.34 -2.08
N GLY A 360 -13.38 9.55 -2.96
CA GLY A 360 -14.78 9.17 -2.88
C GLY A 360 -15.76 10.28 -3.25
N LYS A 361 -17.04 9.96 -3.10
CA LYS A 361 -18.18 10.84 -3.37
C LYS A 361 -18.01 12.18 -2.63
N ASP A 362 -18.16 13.28 -3.38
CA ASP A 362 -18.04 14.66 -2.92
C ASP A 362 -16.67 15.04 -2.31
N ASP A 363 -15.57 14.36 -2.68
CA ASP A 363 -14.23 14.55 -2.09
C ASP A 363 -14.22 14.34 -0.54
N ALA A 364 -15.24 13.68 0.02
CA ALA A 364 -15.52 13.64 1.45
C ALA A 364 -14.36 13.10 2.30
N PHE A 365 -13.58 12.17 1.76
CA PHE A 365 -12.45 11.55 2.46
C PHE A 365 -11.13 12.34 2.32
N ARG A 366 -11.09 13.45 1.56
CA ARG A 366 -9.85 14.24 1.33
C ARG A 366 -9.27 14.82 2.62
N VAL A 367 -10.11 15.08 3.61
CA VAL A 367 -9.69 15.51 4.96
C VAL A 367 -8.87 14.45 5.71
N LEU A 368 -8.78 13.22 5.22
CA LEU A 368 -8.02 12.12 5.85
C LEU A 368 -6.62 11.91 5.25
N GLN A 369 -6.28 12.57 4.13
CA GLN A 369 -5.08 12.29 3.32
C GLN A 369 -3.74 12.38 4.09
N ASP A 370 -3.70 13.19 5.15
CA ASP A 370 -2.52 13.47 5.99
C ASP A 370 -2.69 12.96 7.44
N LYS A 371 -3.71 12.15 7.70
CA LYS A 371 -4.04 11.62 9.04
C LYS A 371 -3.71 10.12 9.09
N CYS A 372 -3.32 9.62 10.26
CA CYS A 372 -3.08 8.19 10.49
C CYS A 372 -3.77 7.75 11.78
N PHE A 373 -4.32 6.53 11.77
CA PHE A 373 -5.14 5.97 12.84
C PHE A 373 -4.55 4.65 13.29
N THR A 374 -4.45 4.44 14.60
CA THR A 374 -3.72 3.31 15.18
C THR A 374 -4.62 2.41 16.02
N LEU A 375 -4.46 1.09 15.88
CA LEU A 375 -5.06 0.09 16.77
C LEU A 375 -3.98 -0.88 17.24
N SER A 376 -3.85 -1.06 18.55
CA SER A 376 -2.94 -2.05 19.14
C SER A 376 -3.71 -3.32 19.51
N VAL A 377 -3.27 -4.46 18.97
CA VAL A 377 -3.85 -5.78 19.22
C VAL A 377 -2.71 -6.74 19.59
N ASP A 378 -2.83 -7.39 20.74
CA ASP A 378 -1.79 -8.20 21.38
C ASP A 378 -0.44 -7.46 21.48
N GLN A 379 0.54 -7.85 20.67
CA GLN A 379 1.90 -7.30 20.62
C GLN A 379 2.17 -6.40 19.42
N TYR A 380 1.16 -6.19 18.55
CA TYR A 380 1.27 -5.46 17.30
C TYR A 380 0.51 -4.13 17.37
N THR A 381 1.06 -3.07 16.80
CA THR A 381 0.32 -1.83 16.56
C THR A 381 0.16 -1.62 15.06
N TYR A 382 -1.09 -1.64 14.61
CA TYR A 382 -1.46 -1.40 13.23
C TYR A 382 -1.69 0.09 13.02
N THR A 383 -1.15 0.65 11.95
CA THR A 383 -1.34 2.06 11.57
C THR A 383 -1.91 2.13 10.16
N LEU A 384 -3.11 2.70 10.05
CA LEU A 384 -3.76 3.03 8.78
C LEU A 384 -3.56 4.52 8.50
N CYS A 385 -2.83 4.85 7.43
CA CYS A 385 -2.81 6.20 6.85
C CYS A 385 -3.62 6.16 5.55
N PRO A 386 -4.89 6.63 5.54
CA PRO A 386 -5.76 6.59 4.36
C PRO A 386 -5.08 7.20 3.14
N PHE A 387 -5.31 6.58 1.98
CA PHE A 387 -4.72 6.98 0.68
C PHE A 387 -3.18 6.95 0.60
N LYS A 388 -2.48 6.47 1.65
CA LYS A 388 -1.01 6.37 1.69
C LYS A 388 -0.55 4.92 1.88
N SER A 389 -0.68 4.38 3.09
CA SER A 389 -0.14 3.06 3.44
C SER A 389 -0.73 2.50 4.73
N VAL A 390 -0.64 1.18 4.88
CA VAL A 390 -0.88 0.47 6.13
C VAL A 390 0.43 -0.16 6.62
N THR A 391 0.74 -0.01 7.90
CA THR A 391 1.90 -0.64 8.56
C THR A 391 1.50 -1.40 9.81
N GLN A 392 2.33 -2.36 10.20
CA GLN A 392 2.26 -3.11 11.45
C GLN A 392 3.60 -2.97 12.16
N SER A 393 3.64 -2.42 13.36
CA SER A 393 4.85 -2.30 14.16
C SER A 393 4.88 -3.32 15.30
N SER A 394 6.06 -3.89 15.56
CA SER A 394 6.34 -4.73 16.72
C SER A 394 7.77 -4.53 17.20
N GLY A 395 7.95 -4.20 18.48
CA GLY A 395 9.28 -4.18 19.11
C GLY A 395 10.31 -3.23 18.46
N GLY A 396 9.87 -2.19 17.74
CA GLY A 396 10.75 -1.24 17.04
C GLY A 396 11.01 -1.56 15.56
N SER A 397 10.39 -2.61 15.00
CA SER A 397 10.40 -2.89 13.56
C SER A 397 9.02 -2.66 12.95
N ASP A 398 8.99 -1.93 11.83
CA ASP A 398 7.79 -1.63 11.05
C ASP A 398 7.73 -2.51 9.80
N THR A 399 6.66 -3.29 9.68
CA THR A 399 6.33 -4.12 8.51
C THR A 399 5.26 -3.42 7.67
N SER A 400 5.52 -3.20 6.38
CA SER A 400 4.51 -2.65 5.46
C SER A 400 3.46 -3.71 5.12
N LEU A 401 2.18 -3.40 5.34
CA LEU A 401 1.05 -4.25 4.97
C LEU A 401 0.42 -3.88 3.62
N GLY A 402 0.83 -2.76 3.02
CA GLY A 402 0.42 -2.33 1.69
C GLY A 402 0.46 -0.81 1.51
N ARG A 403 0.50 -0.36 0.26
CA ARG A 403 0.30 1.03 -0.17
C ARG A 403 -1.05 1.15 -0.85
N PHE A 404 -1.76 2.26 -0.65
CA PHE A 404 -3.07 2.47 -1.27
C PHE A 404 -2.95 2.37 -2.80
N LYS A 405 -3.88 1.64 -3.43
CA LYS A 405 -3.95 1.49 -4.89
C LYS A 405 -5.22 2.07 -5.47
N ARG A 406 -6.37 1.64 -4.96
CA ARG A 406 -7.68 1.93 -5.52
C ARG A 406 -8.79 1.57 -4.53
N TRP A 407 -10.00 1.99 -4.88
CA TRP A 407 -11.24 1.46 -4.35
C TRP A 407 -11.57 0.13 -5.05
N ASP A 408 -12.23 -0.79 -4.36
CA ASP A 408 -12.85 -1.97 -4.97
C ASP A 408 -14.20 -1.60 -5.59
N ASP A 409 -14.42 -1.98 -6.85
CA ASP A 409 -15.62 -1.59 -7.61
C ASP A 409 -16.89 -2.33 -7.17
N GLN A 410 -16.78 -3.39 -6.36
CA GLN A 410 -17.92 -4.19 -5.89
C GLN A 410 -18.28 -3.89 -4.44
N SER A 411 -17.29 -3.80 -3.55
CA SER A 411 -17.53 -3.53 -2.12
C SER A 411 -17.33 -2.09 -1.69
N GLY A 412 -16.63 -1.27 -2.47
CA GLY A 412 -16.20 0.07 -2.06
C GLY A 412 -15.06 0.09 -1.04
N ASP A 413 -14.48 -1.08 -0.69
CA ASP A 413 -13.37 -1.15 0.25
C ASP A 413 -12.09 -0.53 -0.33
N TRP A 414 -11.21 -0.02 0.53
CA TRP A 414 -9.89 0.47 0.11
C TRP A 414 -8.91 -0.69 -0.02
N LEU A 415 -8.28 -0.81 -1.18
CA LEU A 415 -7.29 -1.84 -1.48
C LEU A 415 -5.87 -1.29 -1.31
N PHE A 416 -5.14 -1.86 -0.36
CA PHE A 416 -3.72 -1.62 -0.12
C PHE A 416 -2.92 -2.86 -0.55
N GLU A 417 -2.01 -2.68 -1.48
CA GLU A 417 -1.25 -3.77 -2.13
C GLU A 417 0.25 -3.45 -2.13
N GLN A 418 1.09 -4.39 -2.58
CA GLN A 418 2.55 -4.23 -2.63
C GLN A 418 3.16 -3.88 -1.25
N GLY A 419 2.66 -4.55 -0.21
CA GLY A 419 3.30 -4.57 1.10
C GLY A 419 4.57 -5.42 1.11
N GLN A 420 5.26 -5.44 2.25
CA GLN A 420 6.50 -6.19 2.40
C GLN A 420 6.29 -7.68 2.10
N ARG A 421 7.24 -8.29 1.38
CA ARG A 421 7.10 -9.67 0.94
C ARG A 421 7.10 -10.65 2.13
N CYS A 422 6.12 -11.54 2.14
CA CYS A 422 5.96 -12.59 3.14
C CYS A 422 6.98 -13.72 2.89
N TRP A 423 7.65 -14.22 3.93
CA TRP A 423 8.72 -15.24 3.81
C TRP A 423 8.30 -16.53 3.07
N ASN A 424 7.01 -16.90 3.15
CA ASN A 424 6.44 -18.03 2.43
C ASN A 424 5.02 -17.70 1.91
N GLY A 425 4.85 -16.52 1.31
CA GLY A 425 3.54 -16.03 0.88
C GLY A 425 3.60 -14.96 -0.21
N PRO A 426 2.46 -14.34 -0.55
CA PRO A 426 2.42 -13.21 -1.46
C PRO A 426 3.09 -11.97 -0.84
N GLU A 427 3.11 -10.86 -1.60
CA GLU A 427 3.29 -9.54 -1.00
C GLU A 427 2.13 -9.27 -0.05
N ARG A 428 2.42 -8.64 1.10
CA ARG A 428 1.37 -8.30 2.07
C ARG A 428 0.35 -7.37 1.44
N SER A 429 -0.93 -7.61 1.74
CA SER A 429 -2.03 -6.76 1.30
C SER A 429 -3.04 -6.55 2.42
N THR A 430 -3.73 -5.41 2.39
CA THR A 430 -4.78 -5.05 3.34
C THR A 430 -6.01 -4.54 2.60
N ARG A 431 -7.18 -5.08 2.95
CA ARG A 431 -8.49 -4.51 2.60
C ARG A 431 -9.01 -3.74 3.79
N VAL A 432 -9.31 -2.45 3.61
CA VAL A 432 -9.95 -1.64 4.65
C VAL A 432 -11.41 -1.43 4.27
N SER A 433 -12.31 -2.03 5.04
CA SER A 433 -13.74 -1.82 4.92
C SER A 433 -14.16 -0.64 5.78
N VAL A 434 -14.93 0.27 5.19
CA VAL A 434 -15.21 1.59 5.76
C VAL A 434 -16.69 1.73 6.07
N SER A 435 -17.02 2.19 7.27
CA SER A 435 -18.40 2.32 7.75
C SER A 435 -18.70 3.70 8.35
N CYS A 436 -19.97 4.09 8.29
CA CYS A 436 -20.46 5.31 8.94
C CYS A 436 -20.22 5.27 10.46
N GLY A 437 -19.57 6.31 10.99
CA GLY A 437 -19.33 6.51 12.42
C GLY A 437 -19.32 7.98 12.82
N GLN A 438 -19.35 8.27 14.12
CA GLN A 438 -19.26 9.66 14.65
C GLN A 438 -17.82 10.17 14.82
N THR A 439 -16.86 9.28 14.57
CA THR A 439 -15.44 9.42 14.90
C THR A 439 -14.61 8.72 13.84
N ASN A 440 -13.40 9.21 13.59
CA ASN A 440 -12.44 8.56 12.70
C ASN A 440 -11.59 7.58 13.52
N GLU A 441 -11.86 6.29 13.42
CA GLU A 441 -11.20 5.28 14.25
C GLU A 441 -11.08 3.91 13.57
N LEU A 442 -9.97 3.23 13.85
CA LEU A 442 -9.72 1.86 13.40
C LEU A 442 -10.32 0.91 14.45
N LEU A 443 -11.43 0.27 14.11
CA LEU A 443 -12.24 -0.55 15.04
C LEU A 443 -11.68 -1.95 15.25
N ASP A 444 -11.26 -2.60 14.15
CA ASP A 444 -10.80 -3.98 14.14
C ASP A 444 -9.72 -4.21 13.08
N VAL A 445 -8.86 -5.20 13.34
CA VAL A 445 -7.85 -5.71 12.42
C VAL A 445 -7.75 -7.22 12.57
N SER A 446 -7.93 -7.95 11.46
CA SER A 446 -7.79 -9.41 11.41
C SER A 446 -6.90 -9.87 10.26
N GLU A 447 -6.25 -11.03 10.44
CA GLU A 447 -5.48 -11.73 9.39
C GLU A 447 -6.20 -13.04 9.02
N PRO A 448 -7.27 -13.00 8.20
CA PRO A 448 -8.03 -14.19 7.82
C PRO A 448 -7.26 -15.16 6.93
N SER A 449 -6.12 -14.76 6.36
CA SER A 449 -5.23 -15.61 5.57
C SER A 449 -3.80 -15.06 5.63
N THR A 450 -2.80 -15.93 5.54
CA THR A 450 -1.39 -15.55 5.70
C THR A 450 -0.99 -14.36 4.84
N CYS A 451 -0.55 -13.28 5.49
CA CYS A 451 -0.14 -12.02 4.87
C CYS A 451 -1.26 -11.27 4.10
N VAL A 452 -2.53 -11.58 4.37
CA VAL A 452 -3.72 -10.87 3.87
C VAL A 452 -4.53 -10.36 5.07
N TYR A 453 -4.66 -9.04 5.17
CA TYR A 453 -5.31 -8.37 6.30
C TYR A 453 -6.66 -7.77 5.91
N VAL A 454 -7.59 -7.77 6.87
CA VAL A 454 -8.86 -7.05 6.79
C VAL A 454 -8.91 -6.09 7.97
N MET A 455 -9.31 -4.85 7.70
CA MET A 455 -9.46 -3.79 8.70
C MET A 455 -10.85 -3.18 8.60
N HIS A 456 -11.43 -2.81 9.75
CA HIS A 456 -12.69 -2.07 9.80
C HIS A 456 -12.43 -0.65 10.33
N PHE A 457 -12.72 0.36 9.50
CA PHE A 457 -12.48 1.76 9.80
C PHE A 457 -13.82 2.53 9.85
N ALA A 458 -14.17 3.06 11.01
CA ALA A 458 -15.31 3.94 11.16
C ALA A 458 -14.90 5.39 10.84
N THR A 459 -15.75 6.11 10.10
CA THR A 459 -15.55 7.52 9.81
C THR A 459 -16.88 8.22 9.46
N PRO A 460 -17.06 9.50 9.84
CA PRO A 460 -18.21 10.27 9.39
C PRO A 460 -18.26 10.43 7.87
N CYS A 461 -17.10 10.42 7.20
CA CYS A 461 -16.99 10.62 5.75
C CYS A 461 -17.75 9.55 4.93
N ALA A 462 -18.02 8.39 5.54
CA ALA A 462 -18.71 7.25 4.94
C ALA A 462 -20.21 7.19 5.21
N CYS A 463 -20.78 8.11 6.00
CA CYS A 463 -22.23 8.18 6.21
C CYS A 463 -22.94 8.74 4.97
N ASP A 464 -24.01 8.10 4.49
CA ASP A 464 -24.84 8.62 3.40
C ASP A 464 -26.31 8.76 3.84
N GLN A 465 -27.11 9.49 3.06
CA GLN A 465 -28.54 9.62 3.32
C GLN A 465 -29.26 8.25 3.23
N GLU A 466 -28.72 7.32 2.44
CA GLU A 466 -29.22 5.95 2.33
C GLU A 466 -29.16 5.17 3.66
N ASP A 467 -28.17 5.45 4.54
CA ASP A 467 -28.10 4.87 5.89
C ASP A 467 -29.31 5.31 6.73
N VAL A 468 -29.71 6.58 6.62
CA VAL A 468 -30.84 7.17 7.35
C VAL A 468 -32.15 6.59 6.85
N ASP A 469 -32.32 6.55 5.54
CA ASP A 469 -33.55 6.07 4.89
C ASP A 469 -33.77 4.58 5.22
N GLY A 470 -32.71 3.77 5.18
CA GLY A 470 -32.76 2.37 5.60
C GLY A 470 -33.11 2.17 7.08
N ILE A 471 -32.65 3.05 7.99
CA ILE A 471 -33.05 2.99 9.40
C ILE A 471 -34.52 3.40 9.57
N VAL A 472 -35.00 4.42 8.84
CA VAL A 472 -36.40 4.87 8.86
C VAL A 472 -37.34 3.77 8.34
N ASP A 473 -36.97 3.06 7.29
CA ASP A 473 -37.77 1.94 6.76
C ASP A 473 -37.82 0.75 7.73
N ASN A 474 -36.70 0.41 8.39
CA ASN A 474 -36.71 -0.59 9.46
C ASN A 474 -37.60 -0.18 10.65
N LEU A 475 -37.62 1.11 11.02
CA LEU A 475 -38.53 1.64 12.05
C LEU A 475 -40.00 1.59 11.62
N ARG A 476 -40.32 1.80 10.34
CA ARG A 476 -41.68 1.63 9.79
C ARG A 476 -42.16 0.18 9.88
N VAL A 477 -41.30 -0.80 9.59
CA VAL A 477 -41.62 -2.24 9.75
C VAL A 477 -42.00 -2.57 11.19
N LEU A 478 -41.33 -1.96 12.17
CA LEU A 478 -41.65 -2.09 13.60
C LEU A 478 -42.91 -1.30 14.04
N SER A 479 -43.76 -0.91 13.08
CA SER A 479 -45.06 -0.26 13.30
C SER A 479 -45.00 1.10 14.02
N LEU A 480 -43.89 1.85 13.89
CA LEU A 480 -43.88 3.25 14.30
C LEU A 480 -44.85 4.06 13.43
N THR A 481 -45.60 4.94 14.09
CA THR A 481 -46.53 5.85 13.41
C THR A 481 -45.78 6.97 12.67
N ASP A 482 -46.38 7.50 11.60
CA ASP A 482 -45.82 8.64 10.85
C ASP A 482 -45.52 9.85 11.76
N ALA A 483 -46.30 10.03 12.83
CA ALA A 483 -46.05 11.07 13.84
C ALA A 483 -44.70 10.86 14.57
N GLN A 484 -44.38 9.62 14.95
CA GLN A 484 -43.10 9.28 15.61
C GLN A 484 -41.90 9.35 14.65
N ILE A 485 -42.11 9.05 13.36
CA ILE A 485 -41.08 9.25 12.32
C ILE A 485 -40.86 10.75 12.03
N THR A 486 -41.93 11.55 12.06
CA THR A 486 -41.86 13.01 11.95
C THR A 486 -41.12 13.63 13.14
N GLU A 487 -41.34 13.12 14.36
CA GLU A 487 -40.61 13.53 15.57
C GLU A 487 -39.09 13.27 15.45
N LEU A 488 -38.68 12.09 14.98
CA LEU A 488 -37.27 11.80 14.68
C LEU A 488 -36.68 12.74 13.61
N SER A 489 -37.49 13.09 12.61
CA SER A 489 -37.11 14.04 11.56
C SER A 489 -36.96 15.48 12.08
N ALA A 490 -37.66 15.84 13.15
CA ALA A 490 -37.49 17.12 13.84
C ALA A 490 -36.25 17.11 14.76
N GLU A 491 -36.01 16.02 15.50
CA GLU A 491 -34.78 15.84 16.29
C GLU A 491 -33.52 15.94 15.41
N ARG A 492 -33.58 15.48 14.16
CA ARG A 492 -32.50 15.63 13.17
C ARG A 492 -32.08 17.07 12.93
N ASP A 493 -33.03 18.01 12.98
CA ASP A 493 -32.74 19.42 12.73
C ASP A 493 -32.12 20.09 13.99
N GLU A 494 -32.26 19.48 15.17
CA GLU A 494 -31.60 19.89 16.42
C GLU A 494 -30.17 19.31 16.57
N LEU A 495 -29.97 18.01 16.30
CA LEU A 495 -28.74 17.20 16.54
C LEU A 495 -27.58 17.46 15.57
#